data_AF-A0A286CGR1-F1
#
_entry.id   AF-A0A286CGR1-F1
#
_cell.length_a   1.000
_cell.length_b   1.000
_cell.length_c   1.000
_cell.angle_alpha   90.00
_cell.angle_beta   90.00
_cell.angle_gamma   90.00
#
_symmetry.space_group_name_H-M   'P 1'
#
loop_
_entity.id
_entity.type
_entity.pdbx_description
1 polymer ?
#
loop_
_entity_poly.entity_id
_entity_poly.type
_entity_poly.pdbx_seq_one_letter_code
_entity_poly.pdbx_strand_id
1 'polypeptide(L)'
;MSFLYPRLLSEQAKPLYDEYQHLTVGELTRHVNLTHESAVYVATGGDRVSPSRLQELREGVLDLAKQSGFPEESDRARNAEFDLRLAALLHTEMGMVPAEAASRDAWAFLALVLLPDVAFWRYPQPPKDRILGTDLTRHVFGRLWWRAQLVRSPDTPDPYHALRILGEAAFDQIYARRAALGGSPHLVRAILRVWNDLDLTGINERDTLRDFLKRLLRLAPFVLFDGIEEHALDDELRAVATEAVDAQRGESSSAARPPQEAAAATARTDERKADLHPRPHVVTEVATGVVPPDATTPHRLTFIEVCAGAGGQALGLETAGFDPVFLIDSKADACFTIDRNRPEWDVICMDLGHFDPSMRPDALGVDLLSGGLPRVKSSATVGGTEDADELRVLRTAINLVCKIKPRSVFFENVPDLVESLQFEADRAWIDEELREAGYRTSWRVLNAADFGVPQNRNSGFLVALQAPYFPAFAWPRPSELPPPTVGQVLGPSMASGGWPGAERWIRNADRIAPALVGGSDRRGGADLGPTGSKRAWAALGVNGNSLGDEPPGTDFGVGDHPKLTVEQAAMIQAFPHDWVFAGGKTSRYRQVGHAMPPPLATAVGQSIASALRG
;
A
#
# COMPACT_ATOMS: atom_id res chain seq x y z
N MET A 1 13.04 11.81 -34.67
CA MET A 1 14.16 11.06 -34.07
C MET A 1 13.88 10.92 -32.58
N SER A 2 14.10 9.74 -32.02
CA SER A 2 13.96 9.47 -30.58
C SER A 2 15.31 9.68 -29.90
N PHE A 3 15.32 10.41 -28.79
CA PHE A 3 16.55 10.69 -28.04
C PHE A 3 16.62 9.88 -26.74
N LEU A 4 17.81 9.36 -26.46
CA LEU A 4 18.18 8.68 -25.23
C LEU A 4 18.81 9.70 -24.27
N TYR A 5 18.34 9.71 -23.03
CA TYR A 5 18.82 10.64 -22.01
C TYR A 5 19.81 9.95 -21.06
N PRO A 6 20.74 10.70 -20.45
CA PRO A 6 21.61 10.17 -19.42
C PRO A 6 20.78 9.70 -18.23
N ARG A 7 21.18 8.57 -17.65
CA ARG A 7 20.53 7.92 -16.51
C ARG A 7 21.46 7.97 -15.31
N LEU A 8 21.00 8.59 -14.23
CA LEU A 8 21.70 8.60 -12.96
C LEU A 8 21.09 7.55 -12.04
N LEU A 9 21.81 6.44 -11.85
CA LEU A 9 21.33 5.32 -11.07
C LEU A 9 21.13 5.71 -9.60
N SER A 10 20.18 5.04 -8.94
CA SER A 10 19.77 5.33 -7.56
C SER A 10 20.93 5.44 -6.56
N GLU A 11 21.97 4.60 -6.69
CA GLU A 11 23.14 4.62 -5.79
C GLU A 11 23.97 5.91 -5.90
N GLN A 12 23.91 6.59 -7.05
CA GLN A 12 24.59 7.87 -7.28
C GLN A 12 23.64 9.06 -7.09
N ALA A 13 22.34 8.85 -7.31
CA ALA A 13 21.33 9.88 -7.13
C ALA A 13 21.01 10.18 -5.65
N LYS A 14 20.98 9.15 -4.78
CA LYS A 14 20.63 9.33 -3.35
C LYS A 14 21.59 10.28 -2.61
N PRO A 15 22.93 10.13 -2.70
CA PRO A 15 23.84 11.04 -2.01
C PRO A 15 23.70 12.49 -2.45
N LEU A 16 23.53 12.74 -3.75
CA LEU A 16 23.29 14.09 -4.28
C LEU A 16 21.97 14.68 -3.76
N TYR A 17 20.91 13.88 -3.72
CA TYR A 17 19.64 14.34 -3.16
C TYR A 17 19.78 14.73 -1.69
N ASP A 18 20.42 13.87 -0.87
CA ASP A 18 20.61 14.11 0.56
C ASP A 18 21.47 15.37 0.81
N GLU A 19 22.52 15.59 0.00
CA GLU A 19 23.32 16.82 0.03
C GLU A 19 22.48 18.06 -0.34
N TYR A 20 21.73 17.98 -1.44
CA TYR A 20 21.02 19.13 -2.01
C TYR A 20 19.86 19.61 -1.15
N GLN A 21 19.33 18.79 -0.24
CA GLN A 21 18.28 19.20 0.71
C GLN A 21 18.73 20.35 1.63
N HIS A 22 20.03 20.55 1.76
CA HIS A 22 20.62 21.53 2.67
C HIS A 22 21.17 22.77 1.94
N LEU A 23 21.05 22.82 0.61
CA LEU A 23 21.57 23.90 -0.22
C LEU A 23 20.48 24.91 -0.59
N THR A 24 20.86 26.17 -0.70
CA THR A 24 20.01 27.22 -1.26
C THR A 24 19.92 27.10 -2.77
N VAL A 25 18.88 27.69 -3.39
CA VAL A 25 18.73 27.70 -4.86
C VAL A 25 19.97 28.27 -5.56
N GLY A 26 20.58 29.34 -5.01
CA GLY A 26 21.80 29.93 -5.55
C GLY A 26 23.03 29.04 -5.45
N GLU A 27 23.12 28.19 -4.42
CA GLU A 27 24.16 27.17 -4.31
C GLU A 27 23.90 26.04 -5.31
N LEU A 28 22.66 25.56 -5.43
CA LEU A 28 22.27 24.53 -6.39
C LEU A 28 22.54 24.93 -7.84
N THR A 29 22.42 26.21 -8.20
CA THR A 29 22.78 26.70 -9.54
C THR A 29 24.26 26.43 -9.86
N ARG A 30 25.15 26.33 -8.87
CA ARG A 30 26.58 25.99 -9.06
C ARG A 30 26.81 24.50 -9.31
N HIS A 31 25.85 23.65 -8.93
CA HIS A 31 25.90 22.20 -9.12
C HIS A 31 25.30 21.73 -10.46
N VAL A 32 24.76 22.67 -11.24
CA VAL A 32 24.21 22.40 -12.57
C VAL A 32 25.30 21.86 -13.50
N ASN A 33 25.00 20.76 -14.17
CA ASN A 33 25.89 20.17 -15.16
C ASN A 33 25.10 19.57 -16.34
N LEU A 34 25.75 19.42 -17.49
CA LEU A 34 25.19 18.73 -18.66
C LEU A 34 25.56 17.25 -18.68
N THR A 35 26.50 16.83 -17.82
CA THR A 35 27.01 15.46 -17.74
C THR A 35 27.28 15.06 -16.29
N HIS A 36 27.33 13.75 -16.02
CA HIS A 36 27.75 13.19 -14.75
C HIS A 36 28.60 11.95 -15.03
N GLU A 37 29.69 11.75 -14.28
CA GLU A 37 30.66 10.67 -14.56
C GLU A 37 30.05 9.27 -14.50
N SER A 38 29.08 9.08 -13.59
CA SER A 38 28.35 7.82 -13.42
C SER A 38 27.09 7.72 -14.29
N ALA A 39 26.80 8.70 -15.15
CA ALA A 39 25.60 8.65 -15.98
C ALA A 39 25.76 7.63 -17.11
N VAL A 40 24.77 6.76 -17.26
CA VAL A 40 24.73 5.72 -18.30
C VAL A 40 23.62 6.00 -19.31
N TYR A 41 23.65 5.32 -20.46
CA TYR A 41 22.58 5.36 -21.44
C TYR A 41 22.05 3.95 -21.66
N VAL A 42 20.80 3.82 -22.11
CA VAL A 42 20.30 2.53 -22.59
C VAL A 42 21.12 2.07 -23.81
N ALA A 43 21.32 0.75 -23.91
CA ALA A 43 22.24 0.17 -24.88
C ALA A 43 21.74 0.24 -26.34
N THR A 44 20.43 0.40 -26.56
CA THR A 44 19.80 0.36 -27.90
C THR A 44 18.58 1.29 -27.99
N GLY A 45 18.21 1.72 -29.22
CA GLY A 45 16.87 2.29 -29.50
C GLY A 45 16.76 3.80 -29.75
N GLY A 46 17.85 4.55 -29.90
CA GLY A 46 17.80 5.98 -30.25
C GLY A 46 19.15 6.66 -30.27
N ASP A 47 19.16 7.95 -30.61
CA ASP A 47 20.36 8.80 -30.58
C ASP A 47 20.56 9.37 -29.18
N ARG A 48 21.79 9.40 -28.67
CA ARG A 48 22.06 10.08 -27.40
C ARG A 48 21.80 11.58 -27.55
N VAL A 49 21.09 12.16 -26.61
CA VAL A 49 20.88 13.61 -26.58
C VAL A 49 22.24 14.32 -26.49
N SER A 50 22.46 15.33 -27.34
CA SER A 50 23.71 16.08 -27.33
C SER A 50 23.75 17.04 -26.13
N PRO A 51 24.95 17.41 -25.64
CA PRO A 51 25.08 18.46 -24.63
C PRO A 51 24.42 19.78 -25.03
N SER A 52 24.47 20.15 -26.32
CA SER A 52 23.81 21.35 -26.83
C SER A 52 22.29 21.31 -26.63
N ARG A 53 21.65 20.16 -26.89
CA ARG A 53 20.20 20.01 -26.70
C ARG A 53 19.82 19.96 -25.22
N LEU A 54 20.67 19.41 -24.35
CA LEU A 54 20.47 19.49 -22.89
C LEU A 54 20.54 20.94 -22.41
N GLN A 55 21.48 21.71 -22.95
CA GLN A 55 21.61 23.15 -22.66
C GLN A 55 20.38 23.93 -23.14
N GLU A 56 19.93 23.72 -24.38
CA GLU A 56 18.72 24.34 -24.94
C GLU A 56 17.47 24.01 -24.11
N LEU A 57 17.31 22.73 -23.72
CA LEU A 57 16.22 22.30 -22.83
C LEU A 57 16.26 23.05 -21.50
N ARG A 58 17.45 23.14 -20.88
CA ARG A 58 17.62 23.84 -19.62
C ARG A 58 17.29 25.34 -19.74
N GLU A 59 17.76 26.00 -20.79
CA GLU A 59 17.47 27.42 -21.04
C GLU A 59 15.97 27.66 -21.16
N GLY A 60 15.26 26.82 -21.93
CA GLY A 60 13.81 26.89 -22.04
C GLY A 60 13.09 26.72 -20.70
N VAL A 61 13.53 25.76 -19.87
CA VAL A 61 12.97 25.55 -18.52
C VAL A 61 13.25 26.74 -17.60
N LEU A 62 14.48 27.28 -17.62
CA LEU A 62 14.86 28.44 -16.81
C LEU A 62 14.08 29.69 -17.20
N ASP A 63 13.85 29.93 -18.49
CA ASP A 63 13.09 31.08 -18.94
C ASP A 63 11.63 31.00 -18.49
N LEU A 64 11.03 29.81 -18.51
CA LEU A 64 9.72 29.58 -17.89
C LEU A 64 9.76 29.82 -16.37
N ALA A 65 10.78 29.31 -15.68
CA ALA A 65 10.90 29.46 -14.23
C ALA A 65 11.02 30.94 -13.84
N LYS A 66 11.84 31.73 -14.55
CA LYS A 66 12.00 33.17 -14.33
C LYS A 66 10.70 33.93 -14.53
N GLN A 67 9.95 33.61 -15.58
CA GLN A 67 8.62 34.20 -15.83
C GLN A 67 7.60 33.87 -14.71
N SER A 68 7.86 32.81 -13.96
CA SER A 68 7.05 32.36 -12.82
C SER A 68 7.66 32.70 -11.44
N GLY A 69 8.69 33.55 -11.39
CA GLY A 69 9.25 34.10 -10.15
C GLY A 69 10.55 33.46 -9.66
N PHE A 70 11.24 32.66 -10.46
CA PHE A 70 12.59 32.20 -10.12
C PHE A 70 13.60 33.36 -10.16
N PRO A 71 14.53 33.47 -9.19
CA PRO A 71 14.82 32.51 -8.11
C PRO A 71 14.10 32.80 -6.78
N GLU A 72 13.28 33.84 -6.69
CA GLU A 72 12.54 34.17 -5.46
C GLU A 72 11.39 33.17 -5.17
N GLU A 73 10.74 33.30 -4.01
CA GLU A 73 9.59 32.45 -3.68
C GLU A 73 8.44 32.64 -4.68
N SER A 74 7.91 31.52 -5.17
CA SER A 74 6.76 31.50 -6.09
C SER A 74 5.46 31.21 -5.33
N ASP A 75 4.36 31.83 -5.77
CA ASP A 75 3.04 31.57 -5.23
C ASP A 75 2.33 30.41 -5.96
N ARG A 76 1.20 29.95 -5.41
CA ARG A 76 0.45 28.81 -5.95
C ARG A 76 -0.03 29.03 -7.39
N ALA A 77 -0.37 30.26 -7.77
CA ALA A 77 -0.88 30.57 -9.10
C ALA A 77 0.26 30.52 -10.14
N ARG A 78 1.40 31.14 -9.84
CA ARG A 78 2.60 31.09 -10.68
C ARG A 78 3.15 29.68 -10.84
N ASN A 79 3.13 28.88 -9.78
CA ASN A 79 3.53 27.46 -9.83
C ASN A 79 2.61 26.62 -10.73
N ALA A 80 1.29 26.87 -10.71
CA ALA A 80 0.34 26.17 -11.56
C ALA A 80 0.55 26.52 -13.05
N GLU A 81 0.77 27.81 -13.35
CA GLU A 81 1.06 28.27 -14.71
C GLU A 81 2.42 27.76 -15.20
N PHE A 82 3.43 27.74 -14.33
CA PHE A 82 4.74 27.15 -14.61
C PHE A 82 4.60 25.67 -14.99
N ASP A 83 3.95 24.86 -14.15
CA ASP A 83 3.78 23.43 -14.39
C ASP A 83 3.03 23.15 -15.70
N LEU A 84 2.04 23.98 -16.04
CA LEU A 84 1.27 23.86 -17.29
C LEU A 84 2.15 24.10 -18.53
N ARG A 85 2.91 25.21 -18.54
CA ARG A 85 3.80 25.56 -19.66
C ARG A 85 4.98 24.59 -19.75
N LEU A 86 5.51 24.18 -18.60
CA LEU A 86 6.62 23.24 -18.53
C LEU A 86 6.25 21.86 -19.08
N ALA A 87 5.03 21.37 -18.82
CA ALA A 87 4.56 20.10 -19.38
C ALA A 87 4.63 20.08 -20.92
N ALA A 88 4.15 21.14 -21.57
CA ALA A 88 4.20 21.26 -23.03
C ALA A 88 5.64 21.41 -23.56
N LEU A 89 6.49 22.18 -22.87
CA LEU A 89 7.90 22.36 -23.25
C LEU A 89 8.67 21.05 -23.16
N LEU A 90 8.61 20.36 -22.01
CA LEU A 90 9.30 19.08 -21.81
C LEU A 90 8.87 18.06 -22.88
N HIS A 91 7.58 17.94 -23.15
CA HIS A 91 7.10 16.97 -24.14
C HIS A 91 7.53 17.33 -25.57
N THR A 92 7.54 18.61 -25.93
CA THR A 92 7.89 19.08 -27.29
C THR A 92 9.38 18.99 -27.56
N GLU A 93 10.20 19.50 -26.62
CA GLU A 93 11.64 19.67 -26.86
C GLU A 93 12.43 18.38 -26.63
N MET A 94 11.99 17.54 -25.68
CA MET A 94 12.84 16.44 -25.24
C MET A 94 13.01 15.36 -26.31
N GLY A 95 11.98 15.14 -27.16
CA GLY A 95 12.00 14.07 -28.15
C GLY A 95 12.17 12.66 -27.55
N MET A 96 11.82 12.50 -26.27
CA MET A 96 11.77 11.19 -25.61
C MET A 96 10.62 10.36 -26.18
N VAL A 97 10.83 9.06 -26.27
CA VAL A 97 9.74 8.10 -26.47
C VAL A 97 9.20 7.64 -25.11
N PRO A 98 7.94 7.17 -25.02
CA PRO A 98 7.37 6.69 -23.76
C PRO A 98 8.21 5.64 -23.03
N ALA A 99 8.90 4.76 -23.77
CA ALA A 99 9.80 3.76 -23.20
C ALA A 99 11.02 4.38 -22.49
N GLU A 100 11.55 5.49 -23.02
CA GLU A 100 12.66 6.22 -22.40
C GLU A 100 12.15 7.03 -21.20
N ALA A 101 11.01 7.71 -21.36
CA ALA A 101 10.34 8.46 -20.29
C ALA A 101 9.84 7.58 -19.13
N ALA A 102 9.75 6.25 -19.30
CA ALA A 102 9.45 5.32 -18.22
C ALA A 102 10.68 5.04 -17.32
N SER A 103 11.89 5.40 -17.76
CA SER A 103 13.11 5.21 -16.99
C SER A 103 13.23 6.26 -15.88
N ARG A 104 13.17 5.81 -14.62
CA ARG A 104 13.24 6.65 -13.42
C ARG A 104 14.57 7.41 -13.32
N ASP A 105 15.65 6.74 -13.69
CA ASP A 105 17.01 7.26 -13.58
C ASP A 105 17.28 8.43 -14.55
N ALA A 106 16.56 8.50 -15.67
CA ALA A 106 16.62 9.66 -16.57
C ALA A 106 16.04 10.91 -15.89
N TRP A 107 14.95 10.75 -15.15
CA TRP A 107 14.33 11.84 -14.41
C TRP A 107 15.15 12.29 -13.20
N ALA A 108 15.79 11.34 -12.51
CA ALA A 108 16.75 11.65 -11.44
C ALA A 108 17.93 12.46 -11.98
N PHE A 109 18.48 12.09 -13.16
CA PHE A 109 19.51 12.89 -13.82
C PHE A 109 19.02 14.32 -14.13
N LEU A 110 17.81 14.45 -14.68
CA LEU A 110 17.23 15.77 -14.95
C LEU A 110 17.11 16.60 -13.66
N ALA A 111 16.64 16.01 -12.55
CA ALA A 111 16.37 16.74 -11.31
C ALA A 111 17.60 17.01 -10.45
N LEU A 112 18.67 16.22 -10.55
CA LEU A 112 19.86 16.36 -9.71
C LEU A 112 21.10 16.86 -10.45
N VAL A 113 21.11 16.80 -11.78
CA VAL A 113 22.28 17.20 -12.58
C VAL A 113 21.91 18.38 -13.48
N LEU A 114 20.86 18.23 -14.29
CA LEU A 114 20.52 19.25 -15.28
C LEU A 114 19.76 20.45 -14.70
N LEU A 115 18.81 20.22 -13.80
CA LEU A 115 17.87 21.22 -13.28
C LEU A 115 17.73 21.21 -11.73
N PRO A 116 18.81 21.03 -10.93
CA PRO A 116 18.68 20.96 -9.47
C PRO A 116 18.15 22.25 -8.86
N ASP A 117 18.56 23.40 -9.36
CA ASP A 117 18.07 24.69 -8.92
C ASP A 117 16.57 24.87 -9.18
N VAL A 118 16.09 24.55 -10.38
CA VAL A 118 14.66 24.66 -10.71
C VAL A 118 13.82 23.63 -9.94
N ALA A 119 14.32 22.41 -9.76
CA ALA A 119 13.62 21.34 -9.06
C ALA A 119 13.36 21.69 -7.59
N PHE A 120 14.39 22.18 -6.89
CA PHE A 120 14.31 22.56 -5.49
C PHE A 120 13.73 23.97 -5.30
N TRP A 121 13.80 24.87 -6.28
CA TRP A 121 13.00 26.10 -6.25
C TRP A 121 11.50 25.80 -6.31
N ARG A 122 11.09 24.94 -7.24
CA ARG A 122 9.68 24.56 -7.41
C ARG A 122 9.14 23.82 -6.17
N TYR A 123 10.01 23.10 -5.47
CA TYR A 123 9.72 22.39 -4.23
C TYR A 123 10.86 22.59 -3.20
N PRO A 124 10.79 23.62 -2.32
CA PRO A 124 11.89 24.01 -1.41
C PRO A 124 12.38 22.95 -0.43
N GLN A 125 11.58 21.91 -0.16
CA GLN A 125 11.96 20.73 0.62
C GLN A 125 11.27 19.51 0.01
N PRO A 126 11.73 19.04 -1.16
CA PRO A 126 11.01 18.03 -1.90
C PRO A 126 11.17 16.67 -1.20
N PRO A 127 10.10 15.89 -0.98
CA PRO A 127 10.24 14.49 -0.59
C PRO A 127 10.96 13.67 -1.68
N LYS A 128 11.50 12.50 -1.30
CA LYS A 128 12.38 11.66 -2.16
C LYS A 128 11.75 11.33 -3.51
N ASP A 129 10.45 11.05 -3.53
CA ASP A 129 9.68 10.72 -4.73
C ASP A 129 9.57 11.87 -5.74
N ARG A 130 9.66 13.12 -5.29
CA ARG A 130 9.64 14.30 -6.17
C ARG A 130 10.93 14.45 -6.98
N ILE A 131 12.05 13.86 -6.55
CA ILE A 131 13.38 14.06 -7.16
C ILE A 131 14.00 12.75 -7.68
N LEU A 132 13.97 11.67 -6.89
CA LEU A 132 14.65 10.41 -7.24
C LEU A 132 13.89 9.55 -8.26
N GLY A 133 12.68 9.96 -8.64
CA GLY A 133 11.87 9.25 -9.64
C GLY A 133 11.31 7.92 -9.13
N THR A 134 11.30 7.67 -7.81
CA THR A 134 10.71 6.45 -7.22
C THR A 134 9.22 6.29 -7.53
N ASP A 135 8.52 7.41 -7.74
CA ASP A 135 7.16 7.50 -8.27
C ASP A 135 7.07 8.60 -9.34
N LEU A 136 7.00 8.19 -10.62
CA LEU A 136 6.93 9.13 -11.75
C LEU A 136 5.63 9.95 -11.78
N THR A 137 4.57 9.50 -11.08
CA THR A 137 3.33 10.27 -10.97
C THR A 137 3.49 11.49 -10.06
N ARG A 138 4.53 11.49 -9.22
CA ARG A 138 4.86 12.58 -8.29
C ARG A 138 6.10 13.34 -8.71
N HIS A 139 7.05 12.72 -9.41
CA HIS A 139 8.30 13.35 -9.82
C HIS A 139 8.13 14.76 -10.44
N VAL A 140 9.01 15.71 -10.07
CA VAL A 140 8.94 17.15 -10.39
C VAL A 140 8.79 17.43 -11.89
N PHE A 141 9.50 16.70 -12.75
CA PHE A 141 9.44 16.83 -14.22
C PHE A 141 8.69 15.68 -14.90
N GLY A 142 9.05 14.42 -14.60
CA GLY A 142 8.42 13.22 -15.16
C GLY A 142 6.89 13.22 -15.17
N ARG A 143 6.21 13.66 -14.09
CA ARG A 143 4.73 13.69 -14.08
C ARG A 143 4.18 14.67 -15.13
N LEU A 144 4.88 15.78 -15.38
CA LEU A 144 4.46 16.81 -16.33
C LEU A 144 4.61 16.31 -17.76
N TRP A 145 5.71 15.63 -18.05
CA TRP A 145 5.94 15.00 -19.35
C TRP A 145 4.87 13.94 -19.65
N TRP A 146 4.60 13.03 -18.71
CA TRP A 146 3.58 12.00 -18.88
C TRP A 146 2.17 12.57 -19.00
N ARG A 147 1.88 13.65 -18.27
CA ARG A 147 0.63 14.39 -18.42
C ARG A 147 0.47 14.93 -19.84
N ALA A 148 1.49 15.57 -20.40
CA ALA A 148 1.45 16.05 -21.78
C ALA A 148 1.35 14.91 -22.82
N GLN A 149 2.08 13.81 -22.63
CA GLN A 149 2.06 12.63 -23.52
C GLN A 149 0.65 12.03 -23.67
N LEU A 150 -0.09 11.94 -22.56
CA LEU A 150 -1.42 11.33 -22.55
C LEU A 150 -2.47 12.23 -23.22
N VAL A 151 -2.37 13.54 -23.06
CA VAL A 151 -3.40 14.48 -23.52
C VAL A 151 -3.09 15.17 -24.85
N ARG A 152 -1.89 14.95 -25.41
CA ARG A 152 -1.48 15.59 -26.67
C ARG A 152 -2.37 15.17 -27.84
N SER A 153 -2.90 16.13 -28.58
CA SER A 153 -3.67 15.90 -29.80
C SER A 153 -2.93 16.50 -31.00
N PRO A 154 -2.17 15.72 -31.78
CA PRO A 154 -1.30 16.26 -32.84
C PRO A 154 -2.08 16.93 -33.98
N ASP A 155 -3.34 16.58 -34.17
CA ASP A 155 -4.18 17.03 -35.28
C ASP A 155 -4.93 18.35 -34.99
N THR A 156 -4.70 18.98 -33.83
CA THR A 156 -5.33 20.25 -33.44
C THR A 156 -4.38 21.45 -33.56
N PRO A 157 -4.88 22.67 -33.80
CA PRO A 157 -4.04 23.88 -33.86
C PRO A 157 -3.26 24.17 -32.56
N ASP A 158 -3.81 23.79 -31.41
CA ASP A 158 -3.13 23.77 -30.11
C ASP A 158 -3.07 22.32 -29.60
N PRO A 159 -1.96 21.59 -29.82
CA PRO A 159 -1.84 20.18 -29.46
C PRO A 159 -1.90 19.88 -27.96
N TYR A 160 -1.69 20.89 -27.11
CA TYR A 160 -1.64 20.73 -25.65
C TYR A 160 -2.79 21.44 -24.93
N HIS A 161 -3.78 21.93 -25.68
CA HIS A 161 -4.95 22.63 -25.13
C HIS A 161 -5.60 21.89 -23.95
N ALA A 162 -5.66 20.56 -24.02
CA ALA A 162 -6.23 19.69 -22.99
C ALA A 162 -5.55 19.79 -21.61
N LEU A 163 -4.31 20.29 -21.52
CA LEU A 163 -3.66 20.59 -20.24
C LEU A 163 -4.41 21.68 -19.44
N ARG A 164 -5.18 22.56 -20.11
CA ARG A 164 -5.97 23.63 -19.47
C ARG A 164 -7.36 23.18 -19.03
N ILE A 165 -7.88 22.08 -19.58
CA ILE A 165 -9.25 21.59 -19.33
C ILE A 165 -9.38 20.97 -17.93
N LEU A 166 -8.40 20.14 -17.53
CA LEU A 166 -8.33 19.57 -16.19
C LEU A 166 -7.09 20.08 -15.46
N GLY A 167 -7.30 20.71 -14.29
CA GLY A 167 -6.22 21.06 -13.38
C GLY A 167 -5.41 19.83 -12.93
N GLU A 168 -4.20 20.04 -12.42
CA GLU A 168 -3.28 18.96 -12.03
C GLU A 168 -3.92 17.95 -11.06
N ALA A 169 -4.72 18.42 -10.10
CA ALA A 169 -5.41 17.57 -9.12
C ALA A 169 -6.52 16.70 -9.73
N ALA A 170 -7.08 17.08 -10.87
CA ALA A 170 -8.06 16.28 -11.61
C ALA A 170 -7.35 15.25 -12.49
N PHE A 171 -6.25 15.66 -13.14
CA PHE A 171 -5.42 14.76 -13.92
C PHE A 171 -4.78 13.66 -13.04
N ASP A 172 -4.29 14.01 -11.84
CA ASP A 172 -3.79 13.06 -10.83
C ASP A 172 -4.83 11.96 -10.49
N GLN A 173 -6.11 12.32 -10.45
CA GLN A 173 -7.19 11.36 -10.16
C GLN A 173 -7.44 10.36 -11.30
N ILE A 174 -7.07 10.72 -12.54
CA ILE A 174 -7.18 9.86 -13.72
C ILE A 174 -5.91 9.03 -13.88
N TYR A 175 -4.76 9.68 -13.83
CA TYR A 175 -3.46 9.10 -14.15
C TYR A 175 -2.82 8.35 -12.96
N ALA A 176 -2.64 9.01 -11.81
CA ALA A 176 -1.89 8.45 -10.69
C ALA A 176 -2.71 7.47 -9.83
N ARG A 177 -4.01 7.73 -9.68
CA ARG A 177 -4.87 6.98 -8.74
C ARG A 177 -5.60 5.79 -9.38
N ARG A 178 -5.56 5.65 -10.71
CA ARG A 178 -6.39 4.70 -11.46
C ARG A 178 -5.65 4.14 -12.67
N ALA A 179 -4.57 3.39 -12.42
CA ALA A 179 -3.71 2.81 -13.47
C ALA A 179 -4.47 2.04 -14.58
N ALA A 180 -5.63 1.45 -14.27
CA ALA A 180 -6.49 0.77 -15.23
C ALA A 180 -7.17 1.69 -16.27
N LEU A 181 -7.30 2.99 -15.99
CA LEU A 181 -7.85 3.99 -16.92
C LEU A 181 -6.77 4.93 -17.46
N GLY A 182 -5.77 5.27 -16.63
CA GLY A 182 -4.74 6.26 -16.94
C GLY A 182 -3.66 5.82 -17.93
N GLY A 183 -3.60 4.54 -18.29
CA GLY A 183 -2.61 3.98 -19.22
C GLY A 183 -2.93 4.17 -20.70
N SER A 184 -4.18 4.52 -21.04
CA SER A 184 -4.63 4.67 -22.43
C SER A 184 -4.78 6.14 -22.82
N PRO A 185 -3.98 6.64 -23.78
CA PRO A 185 -4.19 7.98 -24.36
C PRO A 185 -5.58 8.13 -24.99
N HIS A 186 -6.11 7.07 -25.61
CA HIS A 186 -7.43 7.08 -26.26
C HIS A 186 -8.54 7.36 -25.25
N LEU A 187 -8.56 6.58 -24.17
CA LEU A 187 -9.54 6.73 -23.10
C LEU A 187 -9.38 8.05 -22.33
N VAL A 188 -8.14 8.45 -22.02
CA VAL A 188 -7.87 9.72 -21.30
C VAL A 188 -8.35 10.92 -22.12
N ARG A 189 -8.13 10.93 -23.44
CA ARG A 189 -8.62 12.00 -24.33
C ARG A 189 -10.14 12.01 -24.44
N ALA A 190 -10.77 10.83 -24.54
CA ALA A 190 -12.23 10.71 -24.56
C ALA A 190 -12.86 11.22 -23.26
N ILE A 191 -12.30 10.86 -22.10
CA ILE A 191 -12.70 11.39 -20.79
C ILE A 191 -12.60 12.93 -20.78
N LEU A 192 -11.50 13.49 -21.29
CA LEU A 192 -11.28 14.93 -21.32
C LEU A 192 -12.27 15.67 -22.22
N ARG A 193 -12.55 15.14 -23.43
CA ARG A 193 -13.54 15.70 -24.35
C ARG A 193 -14.93 15.70 -23.73
N VAL A 194 -15.38 14.53 -23.25
CA VAL A 194 -16.69 14.40 -22.62
C VAL A 194 -16.80 15.33 -21.41
N TRP A 195 -15.78 15.36 -20.55
CA TRP A 195 -15.77 16.22 -19.36
C TRP A 195 -15.90 17.71 -19.69
N ASN A 196 -15.22 18.18 -20.74
CA ASN A 196 -15.25 19.58 -21.18
C ASN A 196 -16.64 20.03 -21.66
N ASP A 197 -17.47 19.09 -22.10
CA ASP A 197 -18.82 19.38 -22.63
C ASP A 197 -19.92 19.28 -21.56
N LEU A 198 -19.58 18.96 -20.30
CA LEU A 198 -20.57 18.81 -19.23
C LEU A 198 -20.95 20.16 -18.61
N ASP A 199 -22.24 20.34 -18.35
CA ASP A 199 -22.73 21.45 -17.52
C ASP A 199 -22.56 21.12 -16.03
N LEU A 200 -21.47 21.60 -15.45
CA LEU A 200 -21.11 21.42 -14.05
C LEU A 200 -21.57 22.60 -13.16
N THR A 201 -22.45 23.47 -13.67
CA THR A 201 -22.91 24.65 -12.91
C THR A 201 -23.62 24.23 -11.62
N GLY A 202 -23.13 24.75 -10.48
CA GLY A 202 -23.75 24.53 -9.17
C GLY A 202 -23.48 23.17 -8.53
N ILE A 203 -22.56 22.35 -9.06
CA ILE A 203 -22.17 21.06 -8.47
C ILE A 203 -20.66 20.98 -8.21
N ASN A 204 -20.25 20.09 -7.29
CA ASN A 204 -18.84 19.93 -6.92
C ASN A 204 -18.09 19.12 -8.00
N GLU A 205 -17.39 19.83 -8.89
CA GLU A 205 -16.64 19.23 -10.01
C GLU A 205 -15.69 18.09 -9.58
N ARG A 206 -15.03 18.22 -8.43
CA ARG A 206 -14.09 17.21 -7.94
C ARG A 206 -14.80 15.91 -7.57
N ASP A 207 -15.95 16.01 -6.94
CA ASP A 207 -16.72 14.84 -6.50
C ASP A 207 -17.47 14.21 -7.68
N THR A 208 -17.98 15.03 -8.61
CA THR A 208 -18.54 14.57 -9.89
C THR A 208 -17.49 13.81 -10.71
N LEU A 209 -16.26 14.34 -10.86
CA LEU A 209 -15.18 13.66 -11.58
C LEU A 209 -14.82 12.34 -10.91
N ARG A 210 -14.80 12.34 -9.57
CA ARG A 210 -14.49 11.15 -8.80
C ARG A 210 -15.51 10.06 -9.02
N ASP A 211 -16.80 10.39 -9.03
CA ASP A 211 -17.90 9.45 -9.29
C ASP A 211 -17.91 8.97 -10.73
N PHE A 212 -17.78 9.88 -11.71
CA PHE A 212 -17.67 9.55 -13.13
C PHE A 212 -16.57 8.51 -13.37
N LEU A 213 -15.35 8.78 -12.93
CA LEU A 213 -14.23 7.85 -13.08
C LEU A 213 -14.47 6.53 -12.32
N LYS A 214 -15.24 6.52 -11.22
CA LYS A 214 -15.53 5.29 -10.45
C LYS A 214 -16.48 4.40 -11.23
N ARG A 215 -17.46 4.99 -11.92
CA ARG A 215 -18.36 4.27 -12.82
C ARG A 215 -17.60 3.67 -14.00
N LEU A 216 -16.70 4.43 -14.62
CA LEU A 216 -15.82 3.89 -15.67
C LEU A 216 -14.96 2.71 -15.19
N LEU A 217 -14.40 2.78 -13.98
CA LEU A 217 -13.67 1.65 -13.39
C LEU A 217 -14.53 0.39 -13.20
N ARG A 218 -15.83 0.54 -12.91
CA ARG A 218 -16.75 -0.60 -12.79
C ARG A 218 -17.04 -1.24 -14.14
N LEU A 219 -16.96 -0.47 -15.22
CA LEU A 219 -17.19 -0.92 -16.59
C LEU A 219 -15.93 -1.51 -17.24
N ALA A 220 -14.73 -1.06 -16.86
CA ALA A 220 -13.45 -1.50 -17.45
C ALA A 220 -13.24 -3.03 -17.55
N PRO A 221 -13.74 -3.88 -16.62
CA PRO A 221 -13.65 -5.33 -16.77
C PRO A 221 -14.56 -5.93 -17.88
N PHE A 222 -15.59 -5.20 -18.29
CA PHE A 222 -16.61 -5.65 -19.25
C PHE A 222 -16.49 -4.93 -20.60
N VAL A 223 -15.87 -3.76 -20.59
CA VAL A 223 -15.76 -2.86 -21.73
C VAL A 223 -14.29 -2.64 -22.04
N LEU A 224 -13.85 -3.13 -23.19
CA LEU A 224 -12.53 -2.82 -23.74
C LEU A 224 -12.59 -1.42 -24.36
N PHE A 225 -12.47 -0.37 -23.55
CA PHE A 225 -12.55 1.02 -24.01
C PHE A 225 -11.59 1.34 -25.16
N ASP A 226 -10.39 0.74 -25.13
CA ASP A 226 -9.38 0.91 -26.19
C ASP A 226 -9.78 0.28 -27.53
N GLY A 227 -10.75 -0.63 -27.52
CA GLY A 227 -11.29 -1.26 -28.72
C GLY A 227 -12.54 -0.57 -29.27
N ILE A 228 -12.98 0.54 -28.66
CA ILE A 228 -14.17 1.29 -29.10
C ILE A 228 -13.73 2.47 -29.96
N GLU A 229 -14.35 2.61 -31.13
CA GLU A 229 -14.17 3.76 -32.02
C GLU A 229 -14.48 5.09 -31.32
N GLU A 230 -13.74 6.14 -31.67
CA GLU A 230 -13.70 7.40 -30.91
C GLU A 230 -15.09 7.99 -30.61
N HIS A 231 -15.97 8.04 -31.62
CA HIS A 231 -17.32 8.61 -31.46
C HIS A 231 -18.21 7.75 -30.57
N ALA A 232 -18.14 6.42 -30.72
CA ALA A 232 -18.90 5.50 -29.88
C ALA A 232 -18.39 5.51 -28.43
N LEU A 233 -17.08 5.67 -28.24
CA LEU A 233 -16.49 5.80 -26.91
C LEU A 233 -16.96 7.10 -26.24
N ASP A 234 -16.95 8.22 -26.96
CA ASP A 234 -17.42 9.50 -26.43
C ASP A 234 -18.90 9.42 -26.01
N ASP A 235 -19.76 8.74 -26.77
CA ASP A 235 -21.18 8.53 -26.43
C ASP A 235 -21.35 7.67 -25.16
N GLU A 236 -20.63 6.55 -25.05
CA GLU A 236 -20.63 5.67 -23.87
C GLU A 236 -20.15 6.41 -22.63
N LEU A 237 -19.05 7.15 -22.74
CA LEU A 237 -18.51 7.95 -21.65
C LEU A 237 -19.48 9.09 -21.26
N ARG A 238 -20.17 9.70 -22.22
CA ARG A 238 -21.14 10.77 -21.98
C ARG A 238 -22.36 10.28 -21.21
N ALA A 239 -22.84 9.07 -21.49
CA ALA A 239 -23.91 8.44 -20.71
C ALA A 239 -23.47 8.30 -19.23
N VAL A 240 -22.29 7.74 -19.00
CA VAL A 240 -21.76 7.52 -17.65
C VAL A 240 -21.46 8.84 -16.91
N ALA A 241 -20.98 9.86 -17.63
CA ALA A 241 -20.73 11.18 -17.07
C ALA A 241 -22.04 11.90 -16.68
N THR A 242 -23.08 11.76 -17.49
CA THR A 242 -24.41 12.34 -17.22
C THR A 242 -25.00 11.73 -15.94
N GLU A 243 -24.90 10.41 -15.76
CA GLU A 243 -25.32 9.76 -14.50
C GLU A 243 -24.59 10.29 -13.26
N ALA A 244 -23.30 10.62 -13.40
CA ALA A 244 -22.52 11.19 -12.30
C ALA A 244 -22.96 12.62 -11.97
N VAL A 245 -23.28 13.42 -12.99
CA VAL A 245 -23.83 14.77 -12.83
C VAL A 245 -25.21 14.72 -12.15
N ASP A 246 -26.09 13.84 -12.62
CA ASP A 246 -27.45 13.70 -12.07
C ASP A 246 -27.44 13.26 -10.60
N ALA A 247 -26.53 12.34 -10.23
CA ALA A 247 -26.36 11.92 -8.85
C ALA A 247 -26.01 13.10 -7.91
N GLN A 248 -25.14 14.01 -8.36
CA GLN A 248 -24.74 15.19 -7.59
C GLN A 248 -25.84 16.25 -7.51
N ARG A 249 -26.64 16.40 -8.57
CA ARG A 249 -27.82 17.29 -8.57
C ARG A 249 -28.93 16.77 -7.64
N GLY A 250 -29.10 15.45 -7.56
CA GLY A 250 -30.05 14.79 -6.64
C GLY A 250 -29.71 14.99 -5.15
N GLU A 251 -28.42 14.97 -4.80
CA GLU A 251 -27.95 15.26 -3.43
C GLU A 251 -28.17 16.73 -3.04
N SER A 252 -28.06 17.66 -4.01
CA SER A 252 -28.25 19.09 -3.80
C SER A 252 -29.70 19.49 -3.54
N SER A 253 -30.68 18.75 -4.08
CA SER A 253 -32.12 18.92 -3.84
C SER A 253 -32.56 18.55 -2.41
N SER A 254 -31.83 17.65 -1.76
CA SER A 254 -32.08 17.20 -0.38
C SER A 254 -31.65 18.24 0.69
N ALA A 255 -30.83 19.22 0.32
CA ALA A 255 -30.28 20.23 1.24
C ALA A 255 -31.25 21.38 1.57
N ALA A 256 -32.46 21.41 1.01
CA ALA A 256 -33.48 22.41 1.33
C ALA A 256 -34.28 22.05 2.61
N ARG A 257 -33.63 22.04 3.77
CA ARG A 257 -34.28 22.16 5.09
C ARG A 257 -33.56 23.24 5.91
N PRO A 258 -34.30 24.08 6.65
CA PRO A 258 -33.76 25.34 7.14
C PRO A 258 -32.78 25.15 8.31
N PRO A 259 -31.78 26.03 8.44
CA PRO A 259 -30.76 25.95 9.48
C PRO A 259 -31.20 26.70 10.74
N GLN A 260 -31.04 26.08 11.91
CA GLN A 260 -30.94 26.83 13.16
C GLN A 260 -29.61 26.48 13.84
N GLU A 261 -28.83 27.55 14.03
CA GLU A 261 -27.71 27.70 14.96
C GLU A 261 -26.38 26.99 14.60
N ALA A 262 -25.64 27.63 13.69
CA ALA A 262 -24.18 27.55 13.67
C ALA A 262 -23.60 28.94 13.35
N ALA A 263 -23.57 29.81 14.36
CA ALA A 263 -22.84 31.07 14.32
C ALA A 263 -22.30 31.41 15.71
N ALA A 264 -21.33 30.64 16.18
CA ALA A 264 -20.38 31.05 17.22
C ALA A 264 -19.25 30.03 17.30
N ALA A 265 -18.09 30.35 16.70
CA ALA A 265 -16.74 30.02 17.17
C ALA A 265 -15.71 30.04 16.02
N THR A 266 -15.62 31.14 15.29
CA THR A 266 -14.40 31.53 14.56
C THR A 266 -13.85 32.78 15.20
N ALA A 267 -13.11 32.59 16.28
CA ALA A 267 -12.04 33.47 16.75
C ALA A 267 -11.57 32.97 18.11
N ARG A 268 -10.36 32.41 18.17
CA ARG A 268 -9.32 32.77 19.15
C ARG A 268 -8.13 31.81 19.04
N THR A 269 -6.95 32.43 18.94
CA THR A 269 -5.63 32.01 19.47
C THR A 269 -5.04 30.76 18.82
N ASP A 270 -4.01 30.79 17.96
CA ASP A 270 -2.73 31.53 17.98
C ASP A 270 -2.11 31.75 19.37
N GLU A 271 -0.86 31.33 19.50
CA GLU A 271 -0.03 31.19 20.72
C GLU A 271 -0.10 29.85 21.48
N ARG A 272 0.84 28.94 21.14
CA ARG A 272 1.86 28.39 22.07
C ARG A 272 2.72 27.34 21.36
N LYS A 273 3.82 27.81 20.76
CA LYS A 273 5.07 27.04 20.66
C LYS A 273 5.90 27.38 21.89
N ALA A 274 6.18 26.41 22.75
CA ALA A 274 7.40 26.34 23.55
C ALA A 274 7.50 24.98 24.27
N ASP A 275 8.74 24.47 24.28
CA ASP A 275 9.32 23.54 25.26
C ASP A 275 9.08 22.04 25.13
N LEU A 276 9.92 21.40 24.31
CA LEU A 276 10.49 20.09 24.65
C LEU A 276 12.02 20.14 24.48
N HIS A 277 12.72 20.16 25.60
CA HIS A 277 14.17 20.05 25.65
C HIS A 277 14.64 18.65 25.21
N PRO A 278 15.74 18.54 24.44
CA PRO A 278 16.37 17.27 24.13
C PRO A 278 17.12 16.73 25.35
N ARG A 279 16.91 15.43 25.68
CA ARG A 279 17.78 14.70 26.62
C ARG A 279 19.05 14.26 25.89
N PRO A 280 20.23 14.28 26.54
CA PRO A 280 21.50 14.03 25.88
C PRO A 280 21.65 12.57 25.48
N HIS A 281 21.94 12.33 24.19
CA HIS A 281 22.42 11.05 23.69
C HIS A 281 23.84 10.81 24.22
N VAL A 282 23.99 9.72 24.97
CA VAL A 282 25.30 9.16 25.31
C VAL A 282 25.86 8.52 24.05
N VAL A 283 27.00 9.02 23.59
CA VAL A 283 27.81 8.41 22.54
C VAL A 283 28.48 7.19 23.14
N THR A 284 28.22 6.00 22.60
CA THR A 284 29.03 4.81 22.85
C THR A 284 29.61 4.36 21.52
N GLU A 285 30.94 4.34 21.47
CA GLU A 285 31.76 3.99 20.32
C GLU A 285 31.46 2.56 19.84
N VAL A 286 31.35 2.40 18.51
CA VAL A 286 31.29 1.09 17.86
C VAL A 286 32.72 0.54 17.80
N ALA A 287 33.04 -0.39 18.70
CA ALA A 287 34.24 -1.20 18.61
C ALA A 287 34.01 -2.38 17.65
N THR A 288 34.82 -2.44 16.60
CA THR A 288 34.96 -3.58 15.70
C THR A 288 35.61 -4.75 16.44
N GLY A 289 34.87 -5.85 16.60
CA GLY A 289 35.40 -7.07 17.19
C GLY A 289 34.44 -8.24 17.06
N VAL A 290 34.81 -9.20 16.22
CA VAL A 290 34.18 -10.53 16.18
C VAL A 290 34.44 -11.20 17.53
N VAL A 291 33.39 -11.33 18.35
CA VAL A 291 33.43 -12.10 19.61
C VAL A 291 32.80 -13.47 19.34
N PRO A 292 33.45 -14.60 19.71
CA PRO A 292 32.86 -15.92 19.54
C PRO A 292 31.70 -16.12 20.53
N PRO A 293 30.66 -16.89 20.17
CA PRO A 293 29.44 -16.97 20.96
C PRO A 293 29.69 -17.67 22.30
N ASP A 294 29.22 -17.01 23.36
CA ASP A 294 29.16 -17.51 24.73
C ASP A 294 28.08 -18.62 24.83
N ALA A 295 28.44 -19.75 25.43
CA ALA A 295 27.71 -21.02 25.37
C ALA A 295 26.59 -21.16 26.42
N THR A 296 25.94 -20.06 26.83
CA THR A 296 24.99 -20.07 27.96
C THR A 296 23.60 -19.47 27.70
N THR A 297 23.32 -18.94 26.50
CA THR A 297 21.95 -18.63 26.05
C THR A 297 21.42 -19.75 25.16
N PRO A 298 20.23 -20.33 25.43
CA PRO A 298 19.63 -21.29 24.51
C PRO A 298 19.46 -20.62 23.15
N HIS A 299 20.08 -21.19 22.12
CA HIS A 299 19.96 -20.68 20.75
C HIS A 299 18.48 -20.59 20.36
N ARG A 300 18.02 -19.37 20.06
CA ARG A 300 16.68 -19.13 19.52
C ARG A 300 16.61 -19.75 18.13
N LEU A 301 15.44 -20.27 17.79
CA LEU A 301 15.21 -20.92 16.49
C LEU A 301 15.14 -19.83 15.41
N THR A 302 15.47 -20.14 14.18
CA THR A 302 15.47 -19.21 13.05
C THR A 302 14.27 -19.42 12.16
N PHE A 303 13.72 -18.36 11.58
CA PHE A 303 12.64 -18.52 10.60
C PHE A 303 12.69 -17.54 9.44
N ILE A 304 12.03 -17.93 8.35
CA ILE A 304 11.65 -17.04 7.26
C ILE A 304 10.13 -16.99 7.20
N GLU A 305 9.58 -15.81 6.93
CA GLU A 305 8.15 -15.65 6.66
C GLU A 305 7.91 -15.14 5.24
N VAL A 306 7.05 -15.83 4.50
CA VAL A 306 6.59 -15.41 3.17
C VAL A 306 5.14 -14.92 3.26
N CYS A 307 4.80 -13.90 2.47
CA CYS A 307 3.50 -13.24 2.56
C CYS A 307 3.23 -12.71 3.99
N ALA A 308 4.21 -12.02 4.57
CA ALA A 308 4.22 -11.62 5.98
C ALA A 308 3.08 -10.65 6.37
N GLY A 309 2.51 -9.93 5.40
CA GLY A 309 1.46 -8.96 5.64
C GLY A 309 1.87 -7.93 6.70
N ALA A 310 1.00 -7.70 7.68
CA ALA A 310 1.28 -6.74 8.76
C ALA A 310 2.25 -7.25 9.84
N GLY A 311 2.83 -8.46 9.69
CA GLY A 311 3.74 -9.08 10.64
C GLY A 311 3.05 -9.78 11.83
N GLY A 312 1.75 -10.07 11.75
CA GLY A 312 1.01 -10.69 12.85
C GLY A 312 1.46 -12.12 13.18
N GLN A 313 1.76 -12.93 12.16
CA GLN A 313 2.29 -14.28 12.35
C GLN A 313 3.73 -14.22 12.85
N ALA A 314 4.58 -13.43 12.21
CA ALA A 314 5.96 -13.21 12.63
C ALA A 314 6.08 -12.74 14.09
N LEU A 315 5.23 -11.83 14.54
CA LEU A 315 5.20 -11.37 15.93
C LEU A 315 4.87 -12.51 16.92
N GLY A 316 3.95 -13.40 16.54
CA GLY A 316 3.65 -14.59 17.33
C GLY A 316 4.82 -15.58 17.35
N LEU A 317 5.52 -15.75 16.22
CA LEU A 317 6.71 -16.60 16.14
C LEU A 317 7.88 -16.06 16.94
N GLU A 318 8.10 -14.74 16.94
CA GLU A 318 9.05 -14.05 17.82
C GLU A 318 8.79 -14.39 19.29
N THR A 319 7.53 -14.30 19.69
CA THR A 319 7.07 -14.62 21.05
C THR A 319 7.24 -16.12 21.37
N ALA A 320 7.10 -16.99 20.39
CA ALA A 320 7.33 -18.44 20.52
C ALA A 320 8.83 -18.82 20.61
N GLY A 321 9.75 -17.86 20.49
CA GLY A 321 11.18 -18.09 20.60
C GLY A 321 11.89 -18.37 19.28
N PHE A 322 11.34 -17.85 18.18
CA PHE A 322 12.00 -17.78 16.88
C PHE A 322 12.56 -16.38 16.62
N ASP A 323 13.61 -16.28 15.81
CA ASP A 323 14.20 -15.04 15.31
C ASP A 323 14.12 -15.02 13.78
N PRO A 324 13.60 -13.93 13.18
CA PRO A 324 13.48 -13.87 11.73
C PRO A 324 14.86 -13.68 11.10
N VAL A 325 15.17 -14.48 10.08
CA VAL A 325 16.28 -14.23 9.18
C VAL A 325 15.89 -13.12 8.22
N PHE A 326 14.72 -13.24 7.60
CA PHE A 326 14.06 -12.18 6.84
C PHE A 326 12.58 -12.52 6.61
N LEU A 327 11.81 -11.51 6.22
CA LEU A 327 10.41 -11.61 5.83
C LEU A 327 10.23 -11.13 4.39
N ILE A 328 9.27 -11.71 3.67
CA ILE A 328 8.95 -11.32 2.29
C ILE A 328 7.48 -10.93 2.21
N ASP A 329 7.20 -9.74 1.66
CA ASP A 329 5.86 -9.35 1.24
C ASP A 329 5.90 -8.48 -0.03
N SER A 330 4.88 -8.58 -0.87
CA SER A 330 4.81 -7.81 -2.13
C SER A 330 4.13 -6.45 -1.96
N LYS A 331 3.47 -6.21 -0.82
CA LYS A 331 2.71 -4.97 -0.56
C LYS A 331 3.57 -3.98 0.19
N ALA A 332 3.83 -2.82 -0.43
CA ALA A 332 4.64 -1.76 0.16
C ALA A 332 4.13 -1.30 1.55
N ASP A 333 2.81 -1.13 1.72
CA ASP A 333 2.24 -0.74 3.01
C ASP A 333 2.45 -1.81 4.11
N ALA A 334 2.49 -3.09 3.74
CA ALA A 334 2.76 -4.19 4.65
C ALA A 334 4.24 -4.18 5.08
N CYS A 335 5.15 -4.05 4.11
CA CYS A 335 6.57 -3.84 4.38
C CYS A 335 6.84 -2.66 5.33
N PHE A 336 6.29 -1.48 5.03
CA PHE A 336 6.46 -0.29 5.85
C PHE A 336 5.87 -0.46 7.26
N THR A 337 4.82 -1.27 7.39
CA THR A 337 4.26 -1.62 8.70
C THR A 337 5.26 -2.47 9.49
N ILE A 338 5.87 -3.49 8.89
CA ILE A 338 6.86 -4.31 9.60
C ILE A 338 8.07 -3.48 9.99
N ASP A 339 8.69 -2.77 9.03
CA ASP A 339 9.86 -1.91 9.25
C ASP A 339 9.65 -0.89 10.36
N ARG A 340 8.45 -0.30 10.45
CA ARG A 340 8.13 0.67 11.50
C ARG A 340 8.05 0.06 12.91
N ASN A 341 7.58 -1.18 13.03
CA ASN A 341 7.32 -1.81 14.33
C ASN A 341 8.48 -2.69 14.82
N ARG A 342 9.29 -3.17 13.88
CA ARG A 342 10.47 -4.02 14.08
C ARG A 342 11.57 -3.62 13.08
N PRO A 343 12.23 -2.46 13.26
CA PRO A 343 13.27 -1.98 12.33
C PRO A 343 14.47 -2.92 12.18
N GLU A 344 14.68 -3.81 13.14
CA GLU A 344 15.72 -4.83 13.14
C GLU A 344 15.37 -6.08 12.32
N TRP A 345 14.10 -6.27 11.96
CA TRP A 345 13.71 -7.36 11.08
C TRP A 345 14.05 -7.01 9.62
N ASP A 346 14.75 -7.92 8.95
CA ASP A 346 15.05 -7.75 7.53
C ASP A 346 13.80 -8.04 6.68
N VAL A 347 13.35 -7.05 5.91
CA VAL A 347 12.13 -7.14 5.10
C VAL A 347 12.45 -6.95 3.62
N ILE A 348 12.14 -7.96 2.81
CA ILE A 348 12.30 -7.94 1.37
C ILE A 348 10.94 -7.65 0.71
N CYS A 349 10.81 -6.44 0.17
CA CYS A 349 9.59 -6.01 -0.52
C CYS A 349 9.57 -6.50 -1.97
N MET A 350 9.11 -7.74 -2.19
CA MET A 350 9.06 -8.34 -3.51
C MET A 350 7.93 -9.36 -3.66
N ASP A 351 7.55 -9.63 -4.91
CA ASP A 351 6.69 -10.76 -5.23
C ASP A 351 7.41 -12.08 -4.95
N LEU A 352 6.73 -12.99 -4.26
CA LEU A 352 7.30 -14.29 -3.88
C LEU A 352 7.73 -15.12 -5.09
N GLY A 353 7.06 -14.96 -6.24
CA GLY A 353 7.41 -15.63 -7.49
C GLY A 353 8.75 -15.17 -8.08
N HIS A 354 9.27 -14.02 -7.65
CA HIS A 354 10.59 -13.51 -8.04
C HIS A 354 11.69 -13.85 -7.02
N PHE A 355 11.35 -14.49 -5.91
CA PHE A 355 12.33 -14.87 -4.90
C PHE A 355 13.03 -16.18 -5.27
N ASP A 356 14.35 -16.12 -5.43
CA ASP A 356 15.22 -17.30 -5.53
C ASP A 356 16.13 -17.41 -4.29
N PRO A 357 16.16 -18.57 -3.59
CA PRO A 357 17.01 -18.77 -2.40
C PRO A 357 18.51 -18.53 -2.64
N SER A 358 19.01 -18.60 -3.87
CA SER A 358 20.41 -18.26 -4.17
C SER A 358 20.76 -16.79 -3.88
N MET A 359 19.76 -15.90 -3.86
CA MET A 359 19.94 -14.49 -3.49
C MET A 359 20.16 -14.31 -1.99
N ARG A 360 19.76 -15.30 -1.18
CA ARG A 360 19.81 -15.29 0.29
C ARG A 360 20.29 -16.64 0.82
N PRO A 361 21.60 -16.92 0.78
CA PRO A 361 22.15 -18.20 1.24
C PRO A 361 21.87 -18.51 2.72
N ASP A 362 21.68 -17.46 3.53
CA ASP A 362 21.24 -17.52 4.93
C ASP A 362 19.82 -18.08 5.11
N ALA A 363 19.06 -18.23 4.02
CA ALA A 363 17.79 -18.93 4.04
C ALA A 363 17.92 -20.44 4.19
N LEU A 364 19.02 -21.03 3.75
CA LEU A 364 19.13 -22.48 3.63
C LEU A 364 19.18 -23.14 5.01
N GLY A 365 18.30 -24.12 5.24
CA GLY A 365 18.29 -24.92 6.46
C GLY A 365 17.79 -24.20 7.71
N VAL A 366 17.07 -23.08 7.58
CA VAL A 366 16.40 -22.42 8.73
C VAL A 366 15.48 -23.38 9.47
N ASP A 367 15.19 -23.09 10.74
CA ASP A 367 14.35 -23.97 11.55
C ASP A 367 12.89 -23.99 11.07
N LEU A 368 12.40 -22.87 10.53
CA LEU A 368 11.02 -22.72 10.09
C LEU A 368 10.88 -21.87 8.81
N LEU A 369 10.14 -22.37 7.83
CA LEU A 369 9.54 -21.55 6.78
C LEU A 369 8.06 -21.36 7.07
N SER A 370 7.61 -20.12 7.18
CA SER A 370 6.26 -19.78 7.60
C SER A 370 5.56 -18.82 6.62
N GLY A 371 4.25 -18.67 6.71
CA GLY A 371 3.52 -17.70 5.90
C GLY A 371 1.99 -17.73 6.02
N GLY A 372 1.40 -16.54 6.08
CA GLY A 372 -0.03 -16.29 5.94
C GLY A 372 -0.38 -16.12 4.47
N LEU A 373 -0.49 -17.24 3.76
CA LEU A 373 -0.59 -17.22 2.29
C LEU A 373 -1.93 -16.63 1.83
N PRO A 374 -2.00 -16.04 0.61
CA PRO A 374 -3.26 -15.60 0.02
C PRO A 374 -4.34 -16.70 0.10
N ARG A 375 -5.52 -16.31 0.55
CA ARG A 375 -6.65 -17.23 0.80
C ARG A 375 -7.12 -17.85 -0.51
N VAL A 376 -6.92 -19.15 -0.68
CA VAL A 376 -7.29 -19.84 -1.93
C VAL A 376 -8.79 -20.00 -2.05
N LYS A 377 -9.30 -19.97 -3.29
CA LYS A 377 -10.68 -20.32 -3.62
C LYS A 377 -10.71 -21.59 -4.46
N SER A 378 -11.78 -22.37 -4.30
CA SER A 378 -11.92 -23.64 -5.01
C SER A 378 -12.08 -23.44 -6.51
N SER A 379 -11.50 -24.37 -7.27
CA SER A 379 -11.60 -24.45 -8.73
C SER A 379 -13.05 -24.67 -9.23
N ALA A 380 -13.96 -25.17 -8.39
CA ALA A 380 -15.37 -25.39 -8.74
C ALA A 380 -16.23 -24.10 -8.67
N THR A 381 -15.72 -23.05 -8.04
CA THR A 381 -16.34 -21.70 -7.92
C THR A 381 -15.73 -20.69 -8.90
N VAL A 382 -14.94 -21.17 -9.88
CA VAL A 382 -14.07 -20.36 -10.73
C VAL A 382 -14.84 -19.40 -11.63
N GLY A 383 -14.44 -18.14 -11.55
CA GLY A 383 -14.89 -17.07 -12.45
C GLY A 383 -13.88 -15.93 -12.64
N GLY A 384 -12.58 -16.13 -12.41
CA GLY A 384 -11.58 -15.06 -12.61
C GLY A 384 -10.10 -15.47 -12.51
N THR A 385 -9.20 -14.52 -12.85
CA THR A 385 -7.73 -14.67 -12.81
C THR A 385 -7.13 -14.64 -11.39
N GLU A 386 -7.83 -14.04 -10.41
CA GLU A 386 -7.39 -13.94 -9.01
C GLU A 386 -7.26 -15.31 -8.33
N ASP A 387 -8.19 -16.22 -8.60
CA ASP A 387 -8.22 -17.54 -7.96
C ASP A 387 -7.02 -18.39 -8.44
N ALA A 388 -6.57 -18.17 -9.68
CA ALA A 388 -5.35 -18.79 -10.21
C ALA A 388 -4.07 -18.17 -9.61
N ASP A 389 -4.09 -16.88 -9.26
CA ASP A 389 -2.97 -16.21 -8.60
C ASP A 389 -2.76 -16.73 -7.17
N GLU A 390 -3.82 -16.84 -6.38
CA GLU A 390 -3.78 -17.32 -4.98
C GLU A 390 -3.21 -18.76 -4.90
N LEU A 391 -3.72 -19.66 -5.75
CA LEU A 391 -3.21 -21.04 -5.85
C LEU A 391 -1.76 -21.09 -6.35
N ARG A 392 -1.37 -20.21 -7.29
CA ARG A 392 0.04 -20.12 -7.74
C ARG A 392 0.97 -19.75 -6.58
N VAL A 393 0.60 -18.78 -5.74
CA VAL A 393 1.42 -18.39 -4.59
C VAL A 393 1.58 -19.55 -3.60
N LEU A 394 0.50 -20.30 -3.34
CA LEU A 394 0.56 -21.52 -2.53
C LEU A 394 1.55 -22.54 -3.11
N ARG A 395 1.47 -22.82 -4.42
CA ARG A 395 2.40 -23.74 -5.10
C ARG A 395 3.84 -23.24 -5.06
N THR A 396 4.07 -21.94 -5.26
CA THR A 396 5.41 -21.33 -5.14
C THR A 396 5.96 -21.49 -3.72
N ALA A 397 5.16 -21.27 -2.68
CA ALA A 397 5.59 -21.44 -1.30
C ALA A 397 5.99 -22.90 -1.00
N ILE A 398 5.24 -23.88 -1.49
CA ILE A 398 5.59 -25.32 -1.37
C ILE A 398 6.88 -25.64 -2.11
N ASN A 399 7.06 -25.15 -3.35
CA ASN A 399 8.30 -25.34 -4.09
C ASN A 399 9.52 -24.70 -3.39
N LEU A 400 9.33 -23.59 -2.68
CA LEU A 400 10.38 -22.97 -1.88
C LEU A 400 10.78 -23.86 -0.69
N VAL A 401 9.86 -24.60 -0.07
CA VAL A 401 10.22 -25.59 0.97
C VAL A 401 11.24 -26.59 0.43
N CYS A 402 11.04 -27.10 -0.80
CA CYS A 402 11.94 -28.07 -1.42
C CYS A 402 13.34 -27.51 -1.71
N LYS A 403 13.45 -26.20 -1.99
CA LYS A 403 14.72 -25.50 -2.24
C LYS A 403 15.43 -25.09 -0.95
N ILE A 404 14.70 -24.50 0.00
CA ILE A 404 15.20 -23.96 1.26
C ILE A 404 15.54 -25.09 2.25
N LYS A 405 14.77 -26.18 2.21
CA LYS A 405 14.85 -27.35 3.10
C LYS A 405 14.84 -26.98 4.59
N PRO A 406 13.85 -26.21 5.07
CA PRO A 406 13.75 -25.85 6.49
C PRO A 406 13.53 -27.09 7.39
N ARG A 407 13.74 -26.99 8.70
CA ARG A 407 13.41 -28.13 9.60
C ARG A 407 11.91 -28.33 9.76
N SER A 408 11.14 -27.25 9.61
CA SER A 408 9.69 -27.23 9.71
C SER A 408 9.03 -26.21 8.79
N VAL A 409 7.73 -26.37 8.56
CA VAL A 409 6.88 -25.51 7.72
C VAL A 409 5.62 -25.15 8.49
N PHE A 410 5.18 -23.90 8.40
CA PHE A 410 3.93 -23.43 9.01
C PHE A 410 3.16 -22.44 8.12
N PHE A 411 2.11 -22.93 7.45
CA PHE A 411 1.29 -22.09 6.56
C PHE A 411 -0.16 -21.97 7.06
N GLU A 412 -0.69 -20.73 7.00
CA GLU A 412 -2.11 -20.41 7.23
C GLU A 412 -2.86 -20.24 5.91
N ASN A 413 -4.11 -20.69 5.89
CA ASN A 413 -5.06 -20.43 4.82
C ASN A 413 -6.53 -20.58 5.29
N VAL A 414 -7.48 -20.70 4.37
CA VAL A 414 -8.89 -20.92 4.67
C VAL A 414 -9.16 -22.32 5.24
N PRO A 415 -10.17 -22.48 6.12
CA PRO A 415 -10.60 -23.80 6.61
C PRO A 415 -10.93 -24.79 5.49
N ASP A 416 -11.53 -24.30 4.40
CA ASP A 416 -11.91 -25.14 3.26
C ASP A 416 -10.72 -25.88 2.64
N LEU A 417 -9.51 -25.29 2.64
CA LEU A 417 -8.31 -25.95 2.16
C LEU A 417 -8.00 -27.23 2.95
N VAL A 418 -8.39 -27.29 4.23
CA VAL A 418 -8.22 -28.45 5.10
C VAL A 418 -9.40 -29.43 4.96
N GLU A 419 -10.63 -28.93 4.97
CA GLU A 419 -11.82 -29.76 5.20
C GLU A 419 -12.60 -30.10 3.92
N SER A 420 -12.55 -29.25 2.89
CA SER A 420 -13.37 -29.42 1.70
C SER A 420 -12.81 -30.49 0.77
N LEU A 421 -13.69 -31.33 0.21
CA LEU A 421 -13.34 -32.30 -0.84
C LEU A 421 -12.84 -31.61 -2.11
N GLN A 422 -13.20 -30.35 -2.34
CA GLN A 422 -12.79 -29.60 -3.53
C GLN A 422 -11.29 -29.33 -3.59
N PHE A 423 -10.60 -29.35 -2.44
CA PHE A 423 -9.15 -29.19 -2.33
C PHE A 423 -8.42 -30.52 -2.11
N GLU A 424 -9.08 -31.67 -2.29
CA GLU A 424 -8.44 -32.99 -2.10
C GLU A 424 -7.23 -33.18 -3.02
N ALA A 425 -7.36 -32.79 -4.30
CA ALA A 425 -6.25 -32.89 -5.25
C ALA A 425 -5.08 -31.97 -4.89
N ASP A 426 -5.35 -30.75 -4.43
CA ASP A 426 -4.32 -29.82 -3.99
C ASP A 426 -3.63 -30.32 -2.72
N ARG A 427 -4.38 -30.81 -1.72
CA ARG A 427 -3.80 -31.42 -0.51
C ARG A 427 -2.95 -32.64 -0.84
N ALA A 428 -3.43 -33.54 -1.69
CA ALA A 428 -2.69 -34.73 -2.10
C ALA A 428 -1.37 -34.38 -2.80
N TRP A 429 -1.39 -33.36 -3.67
CA TRP A 429 -0.16 -32.85 -4.29
C TRP A 429 0.80 -32.24 -3.26
N ILE A 430 0.31 -31.40 -2.34
CA ILE A 430 1.13 -30.80 -1.28
C ILE A 430 1.77 -31.87 -0.38
N ASP A 431 0.97 -32.83 0.05
CA ASP A 431 1.43 -33.94 0.90
C ASP A 431 2.50 -34.77 0.19
N GLU A 432 2.33 -35.02 -1.11
CA GLU A 432 3.30 -35.76 -1.91
C GLU A 432 4.63 -35.02 -2.06
N GLU A 433 4.61 -33.75 -2.49
CA GLU A 433 5.82 -32.93 -2.64
C GLU A 433 6.60 -32.82 -1.33
N LEU A 434 5.90 -32.57 -0.23
CA LEU A 434 6.52 -32.47 1.10
C LEU A 434 7.03 -33.83 1.60
N ARG A 435 6.32 -34.92 1.31
CA ARG A 435 6.77 -36.27 1.65
C ARG A 435 8.04 -36.66 0.89
N GLU A 436 8.11 -36.36 -0.41
CA GLU A 436 9.31 -36.57 -1.23
C GLU A 436 10.50 -35.73 -0.74
N ALA A 437 10.22 -34.51 -0.24
CA ALA A 437 11.23 -33.65 0.38
C ALA A 437 11.61 -34.07 1.83
N GLY A 438 11.04 -35.15 2.37
CA GLY A 438 11.42 -35.73 3.67
C GLY A 438 10.60 -35.27 4.87
N TYR A 439 9.46 -34.60 4.64
CA TYR A 439 8.58 -34.12 5.69
C TYR A 439 7.42 -35.08 5.96
N ARG A 440 6.77 -34.86 7.09
CA ARG A 440 5.46 -35.38 7.43
C ARG A 440 4.53 -34.21 7.67
N THR A 441 3.35 -34.24 7.08
CA THR A 441 2.37 -33.16 7.12
C THR A 441 1.30 -33.44 8.18
N SER A 442 0.76 -32.36 8.74
CA SER A 442 -0.42 -32.38 9.58
C SER A 442 -1.27 -31.17 9.21
N TRP A 443 -2.56 -31.42 9.03
CA TRP A 443 -3.55 -30.40 8.69
C TRP A 443 -4.53 -30.24 9.85
N ARG A 444 -4.87 -28.99 10.21
CA ARG A 444 -5.88 -28.72 11.23
C ARG A 444 -6.55 -27.37 11.02
N VAL A 445 -7.84 -27.28 11.31
CA VAL A 445 -8.54 -26.02 11.50
C VAL A 445 -8.49 -25.64 12.97
N LEU A 446 -8.09 -24.40 13.26
CA LEU A 446 -8.08 -23.84 14.61
C LEU A 446 -8.91 -22.56 14.65
N ASN A 447 -9.59 -22.32 15.78
CA ASN A 447 -10.29 -21.07 16.05
C ASN A 447 -9.41 -20.15 16.89
N ALA A 448 -9.22 -18.91 16.46
CA ALA A 448 -8.47 -17.90 17.23
C ALA A 448 -9.03 -17.67 18.65
N ALA A 449 -10.35 -17.83 18.81
CA ALA A 449 -11.03 -17.72 20.11
C ALA A 449 -10.49 -18.69 21.16
N ASP A 450 -10.05 -19.89 20.73
CA ASP A 450 -9.49 -20.92 21.60
C ASP A 450 -8.10 -20.51 22.15
N PHE A 451 -7.50 -19.43 21.63
CA PHE A 451 -6.16 -18.96 22.02
C PHE A 451 -6.20 -17.51 22.54
N GLY A 452 -7.34 -17.11 23.11
CA GLY A 452 -7.50 -15.84 23.81
C GLY A 452 -7.77 -14.63 22.91
N VAL A 453 -7.97 -14.84 21.60
CA VAL A 453 -8.33 -13.76 20.67
C VAL A 453 -9.84 -13.48 20.80
N PRO A 454 -10.28 -12.22 20.94
CA PRO A 454 -11.69 -11.86 21.14
C PRO A 454 -12.52 -11.97 19.83
N GLN A 455 -12.30 -13.02 19.03
CA GLN A 455 -12.83 -13.14 17.67
C GLN A 455 -13.07 -14.60 17.31
N ASN A 456 -14.26 -14.91 16.81
CA ASN A 456 -14.57 -16.20 16.19
C ASN A 456 -13.99 -16.24 14.77
N ARG A 457 -12.77 -16.76 14.63
CA ARG A 457 -12.02 -16.82 13.38
C ARG A 457 -11.38 -18.18 13.20
N ASN A 458 -12.01 -19.00 12.36
CA ASN A 458 -11.44 -20.28 11.92
C ASN A 458 -10.46 -20.06 10.78
N SER A 459 -9.29 -20.66 10.90
CA SER A 459 -8.26 -20.71 9.85
C SER A 459 -7.79 -22.16 9.69
N GLY A 460 -7.46 -22.53 8.46
CA GLY A 460 -6.84 -23.81 8.13
C GLY A 460 -5.32 -23.70 8.19
N PHE A 461 -4.66 -24.73 8.71
CA PHE A 461 -3.22 -24.74 8.91
C PHE A 461 -2.59 -26.00 8.34
N LEU A 462 -1.45 -25.82 7.69
CA LEU A 462 -0.49 -26.86 7.36
C LEU A 462 0.74 -26.70 8.25
N VAL A 463 1.04 -27.75 9.00
CA VAL A 463 2.34 -27.91 9.66
C VAL A 463 3.03 -29.12 9.06
N ALA A 464 4.28 -28.95 8.64
CA ALA A 464 5.10 -30.05 8.16
C ALA A 464 6.45 -30.04 8.87
N LEU A 465 6.91 -31.18 9.38
CA LEU A 465 8.21 -31.30 10.03
C LEU A 465 9.00 -32.41 9.36
N GLN A 466 10.32 -32.26 9.32
CA GLN A 466 11.19 -33.38 8.92
C GLN A 466 10.95 -34.58 9.85
N ALA A 467 11.08 -35.79 9.29
CA ALA A 467 10.69 -37.03 9.96
C ALA A 467 11.19 -37.21 11.41
N PRO A 468 12.42 -36.79 11.80
CA PRO A 468 12.87 -36.92 13.19
C PRO A 468 12.08 -36.08 14.21
N TYR A 469 11.55 -34.92 13.80
CA TYR A 469 10.87 -33.99 14.71
C TYR A 469 9.35 -34.20 14.77
N PHE A 470 8.76 -34.75 13.70
CA PHE A 470 7.31 -34.90 13.59
C PHE A 470 6.66 -35.71 14.74
N PRO A 471 7.23 -36.81 15.25
CA PRO A 471 6.62 -37.56 16.36
C PRO A 471 6.46 -36.77 17.66
N ALA A 472 7.26 -35.72 17.86
CA ALA A 472 7.19 -34.84 19.03
C ALA A 472 6.16 -33.70 18.84
N PHE A 473 5.67 -33.47 17.62
CA PHE A 473 4.70 -32.42 17.35
C PHE A 473 3.29 -32.82 17.80
N ALA A 474 2.66 -31.93 18.56
CA ALA A 474 1.24 -31.96 18.83
C ALA A 474 0.68 -30.55 18.63
N TRP A 475 -0.47 -30.44 17.97
CA TRP A 475 -1.18 -29.17 17.87
C TRP A 475 -1.49 -28.61 19.28
N PRO A 476 -1.45 -27.27 19.45
CA PRO A 476 -1.69 -26.65 20.74
C PRO A 476 -3.12 -26.94 21.21
N ARG A 477 -3.29 -27.00 22.53
CA ARG A 477 -4.60 -27.18 23.15
C ARG A 477 -5.29 -25.83 23.32
N PRO A 478 -6.63 -25.77 23.19
CA PRO A 478 -7.40 -24.59 23.56
C PRO A 478 -7.09 -24.13 24.99
N SER A 479 -7.11 -22.81 25.19
CA SER A 479 -7.11 -22.16 26.50
C SER A 479 -8.31 -22.64 27.32
N GLU A 480 -8.07 -22.92 28.60
CA GLU A 480 -9.14 -23.21 29.56
C GLU A 480 -9.94 -21.95 29.94
N LEU A 481 -9.34 -20.77 29.74
CA LEU A 481 -9.99 -19.48 29.97
C LEU A 481 -10.76 -19.03 28.72
N PRO A 482 -11.99 -18.52 28.88
CA PRO A 482 -12.74 -17.96 27.77
C PRO A 482 -12.05 -16.71 27.23
N PRO A 483 -12.11 -16.47 25.91
CA PRO A 483 -11.61 -15.23 25.32
C PRO A 483 -12.42 -14.02 25.83
N PRO A 484 -11.80 -12.83 25.90
CA PRO A 484 -12.51 -11.63 26.33
C PRO A 484 -13.57 -11.21 25.31
N THR A 485 -14.63 -10.57 25.78
CA THR A 485 -15.73 -10.08 24.94
C THR A 485 -15.34 -8.79 24.21
N VAL A 486 -16.09 -8.42 23.16
CA VAL A 486 -15.88 -7.15 22.45
C VAL A 486 -15.99 -5.94 23.38
N GLY A 487 -16.95 -5.95 24.31
CA GLY A 487 -17.13 -4.90 25.31
C GLY A 487 -15.95 -4.81 26.28
N GLN A 488 -15.38 -5.94 26.69
CA GLN A 488 -14.18 -5.96 27.54
C GLN A 488 -12.95 -5.38 26.82
N VAL A 489 -12.75 -5.75 25.56
CA VAL A 489 -11.56 -5.33 24.78
C VAL A 489 -11.68 -3.88 24.32
N LEU A 490 -12.83 -3.47 23.78
CA LEU A 490 -13.01 -2.15 23.18
C LEU A 490 -13.60 -1.11 24.13
N GLY A 491 -14.11 -1.51 25.29
CA GLY A 491 -14.81 -0.62 26.22
C GLY A 491 -14.01 0.63 26.61
N PRO A 492 -12.73 0.51 27.04
CA PRO A 492 -11.91 1.67 27.35
C PRO A 492 -11.75 2.62 26.16
N SER A 493 -11.58 2.09 24.95
CA SER A 493 -11.47 2.91 23.73
C SER A 493 -12.80 3.57 23.37
N MET A 494 -13.91 2.85 23.44
CA MET A 494 -15.25 3.39 23.15
C MET A 494 -15.70 4.45 24.15
N ALA A 495 -15.23 4.40 25.40
CA ALA A 495 -15.51 5.41 26.42
C ALA A 495 -14.59 6.64 26.36
N SER A 496 -13.48 6.56 25.62
CA SER A 496 -12.41 7.58 25.67
C SER A 496 -12.84 8.98 25.24
N GLY A 497 -13.83 9.08 24.34
CA GLY A 497 -14.41 10.35 23.88
C GLY A 497 -15.54 10.90 24.77
N GLY A 498 -15.83 10.26 25.90
CA GLY A 498 -16.93 10.67 26.80
C GLY A 498 -18.33 10.29 26.30
N TRP A 499 -18.44 9.28 25.43
CA TRP A 499 -19.72 8.80 24.91
C TRP A 499 -20.69 8.39 26.04
N PRO A 500 -21.87 9.04 26.17
CA PRO A 500 -22.80 8.74 27.25
C PRO A 500 -23.38 7.32 27.20
N GLY A 501 -23.39 6.70 26.02
CA GLY A 501 -23.87 5.32 25.82
C GLY A 501 -22.84 4.23 26.11
N ALA A 502 -21.58 4.59 26.39
CA ALA A 502 -20.47 3.63 26.43
C ALA A 502 -20.69 2.49 27.44
N GLU A 503 -21.05 2.79 28.69
CA GLU A 503 -21.25 1.74 29.70
C GLU A 503 -22.36 0.75 29.32
N ARG A 504 -23.44 1.27 28.72
CA ARG A 504 -24.55 0.43 28.24
C ARG A 504 -24.08 -0.44 27.09
N TRP A 505 -23.34 0.13 26.15
CA TRP A 505 -22.78 -0.62 25.02
C TRP A 505 -21.80 -1.70 25.47
N ILE A 506 -20.88 -1.39 26.40
CA ILE A 506 -19.90 -2.34 26.96
C ILE A 506 -20.59 -3.57 27.53
N ARG A 507 -21.69 -3.39 28.28
CA ARG A 507 -22.48 -4.49 28.83
C ARG A 507 -23.19 -5.33 27.77
N ASN A 508 -23.56 -4.72 26.64
CA ASN A 508 -24.29 -5.39 25.56
C ASN A 508 -23.37 -6.04 24.52
N ALA A 509 -22.12 -5.60 24.40
CA ALA A 509 -21.09 -6.21 23.57
C ALA A 509 -20.45 -7.41 24.32
N ASP A 510 -21.29 -8.32 24.78
CA ASP A 510 -21.00 -9.39 25.75
C ASP A 510 -20.51 -10.70 25.14
N ARG A 511 -20.21 -10.70 23.84
CA ARG A 511 -19.70 -11.86 23.09
C ARG A 511 -18.42 -11.50 22.34
N ILE A 512 -17.71 -12.52 21.87
CA ILE A 512 -16.57 -12.35 20.97
C ILE A 512 -17.01 -11.79 19.60
N ALA A 513 -16.07 -11.15 18.91
CA ALA A 513 -16.31 -10.56 17.60
C ALA A 513 -16.57 -11.63 16.52
N PRO A 514 -17.39 -11.33 15.51
CA PRO A 514 -17.32 -12.03 14.22
C PRO A 514 -15.94 -11.86 13.59
N ALA A 515 -15.56 -12.78 12.70
CA ALA A 515 -14.30 -12.67 11.96
C ALA A 515 -14.19 -11.32 11.21
N LEU A 516 -13.07 -10.64 11.38
CA LEU A 516 -12.74 -9.44 10.60
C LEU A 516 -12.37 -9.85 9.18
N VAL A 517 -12.88 -9.09 8.20
CA VAL A 517 -12.70 -9.37 6.77
C VAL A 517 -12.01 -8.17 6.13
N GLY A 518 -10.75 -8.36 5.71
CA GLY A 518 -9.93 -7.29 5.13
C GLY A 518 -10.32 -6.85 3.71
N GLY A 519 -11.19 -7.61 3.04
CA GLY A 519 -11.64 -7.33 1.67
C GLY A 519 -10.56 -7.60 0.61
N SER A 520 -10.95 -7.63 -0.68
CA SER A 520 -9.97 -7.88 -1.75
C SER A 520 -9.18 -6.62 -2.11
N ASP A 521 -8.11 -6.80 -2.90
CA ASP A 521 -7.31 -5.68 -3.39
C ASP A 521 -8.04 -4.87 -4.49
N ARG A 522 -9.01 -5.49 -5.19
CA ARG A 522 -9.78 -4.87 -6.29
C ARG A 522 -11.22 -4.47 -5.92
N ARG A 523 -11.76 -4.97 -4.80
CA ARG A 523 -13.14 -4.72 -4.33
C ARG A 523 -13.19 -4.53 -2.81
N GLY A 524 -14.00 -3.56 -2.36
CA GLY A 524 -14.31 -3.35 -0.94
C GLY A 524 -13.74 -2.05 -0.38
N GLY A 525 -14.57 -1.32 0.36
CA GLY A 525 -14.12 -0.27 1.27
C GLY A 525 -13.77 -0.87 2.63
N ALA A 526 -13.25 -0.07 3.56
CA ALA A 526 -13.09 -0.49 4.94
C ALA A 526 -14.47 -0.71 5.56
N ASP A 527 -14.97 -1.96 5.55
CA ASP A 527 -16.20 -2.42 6.21
C ASP A 527 -15.96 -3.77 6.92
N LEU A 528 -16.87 -4.18 7.80
CA LEU A 528 -16.70 -5.38 8.63
C LEU A 528 -17.15 -6.69 7.94
N GLY A 529 -17.18 -6.71 6.60
CA GLY A 529 -17.37 -7.91 5.79
C GLY A 529 -18.73 -8.02 5.09
N PRO A 530 -19.12 -9.23 4.64
CA PRO A 530 -20.38 -9.46 3.93
C PRO A 530 -21.59 -9.21 4.83
N THR A 531 -22.79 -9.22 4.24
CA THR A 531 -24.06 -8.93 4.92
C THR A 531 -24.25 -9.75 6.20
N GLY A 532 -23.84 -11.03 6.22
CA GLY A 532 -23.89 -11.88 7.41
C GLY A 532 -23.02 -11.35 8.56
N SER A 533 -21.75 -11.04 8.28
CA SER A 533 -20.83 -10.45 9.26
C SER A 533 -21.33 -9.11 9.77
N LYS A 534 -21.84 -8.25 8.88
CA LYS A 534 -22.42 -6.94 9.25
C LYS A 534 -23.59 -7.07 10.21
N ARG A 535 -24.48 -8.06 10.03
CA ARG A 535 -25.57 -8.35 10.97
C ARG A 535 -25.05 -8.82 12.33
N ALA A 536 -24.02 -9.67 12.33
CA ALA A 536 -23.41 -10.15 13.57
C ALA A 536 -22.74 -9.01 14.36
N TRP A 537 -22.07 -8.08 13.68
CA TRP A 537 -21.55 -6.85 14.28
C TRP A 537 -22.66 -5.92 14.78
N ALA A 538 -23.76 -5.76 14.03
CA ALA A 538 -24.91 -4.97 14.46
C ALA A 538 -25.56 -5.54 15.73
N ALA A 539 -25.54 -6.86 15.92
CA ALA A 539 -26.01 -7.52 17.14
C ALA A 539 -25.12 -7.27 18.37
N LEU A 540 -23.90 -6.73 18.18
CA LEU A 540 -23.01 -6.22 19.22
C LEU A 540 -23.11 -4.69 19.35
N GLY A 541 -24.09 -4.06 18.69
CA GLY A 541 -24.24 -2.60 18.65
C GLY A 541 -23.15 -1.91 17.84
N VAL A 542 -22.52 -2.58 16.87
CA VAL A 542 -21.47 -1.99 16.02
C VAL A 542 -21.97 -1.80 14.59
N ASN A 543 -21.69 -0.63 14.01
CA ASN A 543 -21.97 -0.37 12.61
C ASN A 543 -20.90 -1.00 11.71
N GLY A 544 -21.21 -2.16 11.16
CA GLY A 544 -20.31 -2.89 10.27
C GLY A 544 -20.22 -2.39 8.83
N ASN A 545 -20.92 -1.32 8.46
CA ASN A 545 -20.96 -0.83 7.07
C ASN A 545 -19.74 0.02 6.68
N SER A 546 -19.01 0.54 7.65
CA SER A 546 -17.79 1.33 7.41
C SER A 546 -16.95 1.43 8.69
N LEU A 547 -15.67 1.77 8.55
CA LEU A 547 -14.78 2.08 9.67
C LEU A 547 -14.81 3.60 9.99
N GLY A 548 -14.80 3.92 11.27
CA GLY A 548 -14.68 5.27 11.83
C GLY A 548 -13.23 5.74 11.87
N ASP A 549 -13.05 7.05 12.04
CA ASP A 549 -11.73 7.66 12.20
C ASP A 549 -11.38 7.88 13.69
N GLU A 550 -12.39 8.09 14.54
CA GLU A 550 -12.24 8.30 15.98
C GLU A 550 -13.29 7.51 16.78
N PRO A 551 -13.04 7.20 18.06
CA PRO A 551 -14.05 6.68 18.98
C PRO A 551 -15.23 7.66 19.17
N PRO A 552 -16.41 7.18 19.61
CA PRO A 552 -17.58 8.04 19.79
C PRO A 552 -17.35 9.12 20.87
N GLY A 553 -17.78 10.35 20.57
CA GLY A 553 -17.69 11.52 21.45
C GLY A 553 -18.92 11.74 22.32
N THR A 554 -18.94 12.84 23.07
CA THR A 554 -20.05 13.24 23.97
C THR A 554 -21.37 13.50 23.24
N ASP A 555 -21.30 13.86 21.96
CA ASP A 555 -22.42 14.12 21.07
C ASP A 555 -22.98 12.86 20.39
N PHE A 556 -22.31 11.71 20.54
CA PHE A 556 -22.74 10.46 19.92
C PHE A 556 -23.96 9.86 20.64
N GLY A 557 -24.99 9.48 19.88
CA GLY A 557 -26.25 9.01 20.43
C GLY A 557 -26.12 7.75 21.28
N VAL A 558 -26.86 7.69 22.40
CA VAL A 558 -26.86 6.53 23.33
C VAL A 558 -27.40 5.26 22.67
N GLY A 559 -28.26 5.39 21.66
CA GLY A 559 -28.83 4.27 20.90
C GLY A 559 -28.15 4.00 19.57
N ASP A 560 -27.18 4.81 19.17
CA ASP A 560 -26.51 4.68 17.89
C ASP A 560 -25.43 3.60 17.93
N HIS A 561 -25.15 3.01 16.77
CA HIS A 561 -24.13 1.99 16.63
C HIS A 561 -22.79 2.64 16.22
N PRO A 562 -21.77 2.69 17.09
CA PRO A 562 -20.45 3.20 16.71
C PRO A 562 -19.81 2.37 15.60
N LYS A 563 -18.97 3.04 14.81
CA LYS A 563 -18.09 2.38 13.84
C LYS A 563 -16.78 2.05 14.54
N LEU A 564 -16.17 0.91 14.21
CA LEU A 564 -14.83 0.62 14.71
C LEU A 564 -13.80 1.51 14.04
N THR A 565 -12.75 1.91 14.76
CA THR A 565 -11.53 2.43 14.14
C THR A 565 -10.62 1.28 13.70
N VAL A 566 -9.57 1.58 12.92
CA VAL A 566 -8.59 0.56 12.52
C VAL A 566 -7.83 0.03 13.73
N GLU A 567 -7.53 0.88 14.69
CA GLU A 567 -6.86 0.55 15.95
C GLU A 567 -7.74 -0.40 16.79
N GLN A 568 -9.05 -0.14 16.87
CA GLN A 568 -9.99 -1.05 17.53
C GLN A 568 -10.09 -2.40 16.80
N ALA A 569 -10.06 -2.42 15.48
CA ALA A 569 -9.99 -3.67 14.72
C ALA A 569 -8.68 -4.44 15.02
N ALA A 570 -7.55 -3.74 15.19
CA ALA A 570 -6.28 -4.35 15.57
C ALA A 570 -6.31 -4.92 16.99
N MET A 571 -6.99 -4.25 17.94
CA MET A 571 -7.24 -4.78 19.29
C MET A 571 -8.06 -6.09 19.23
N ILE A 572 -9.05 -6.18 18.35
CA ILE A 572 -9.82 -7.43 18.15
C ILE A 572 -8.96 -8.56 17.55
N GLN A 573 -7.96 -8.24 16.75
CA GLN A 573 -6.94 -9.19 16.27
C GLN A 573 -5.85 -9.48 17.31
N ALA A 574 -5.92 -8.87 18.50
CA ALA A 574 -4.93 -8.97 19.57
C ALA A 574 -3.51 -8.53 19.14
N PHE A 575 -3.41 -7.52 18.27
CA PHE A 575 -2.14 -6.82 18.07
C PHE A 575 -1.78 -5.98 19.31
N PRO A 576 -0.48 -5.78 19.58
CA PRO A 576 -0.03 -4.81 20.56
C PRO A 576 -0.57 -3.40 20.25
N HIS A 577 -0.90 -2.64 21.29
CA HIS A 577 -1.46 -1.29 21.16
C HIS A 577 -0.53 -0.29 20.46
N ASP A 578 0.78 -0.55 20.51
CA ASP A 578 1.85 0.22 19.89
C ASP A 578 2.18 -0.24 18.46
N TRP A 579 1.50 -1.27 17.94
CA TRP A 579 1.68 -1.74 16.56
C TRP A 579 1.05 -0.76 15.56
N VAL A 580 1.88 -0.05 14.79
CA VAL A 580 1.47 1.01 13.87
C VAL A 580 1.37 0.51 12.43
N PHE A 581 0.16 0.60 11.85
CA PHE A 581 -0.10 0.22 10.45
C PHE A 581 0.10 1.40 9.49
N ALA A 582 0.90 1.19 8.44
CA ALA A 582 1.15 2.15 7.36
C ALA A 582 0.06 2.14 6.28
N GLY A 583 -0.06 3.25 5.53
CA GLY A 583 -1.00 3.41 4.41
C GLY A 583 -2.29 4.14 4.76
N GLY A 584 -3.21 4.25 3.80
CA GLY A 584 -4.53 4.84 4.01
C GLY A 584 -5.48 3.92 4.80
N LYS A 585 -6.60 4.47 5.33
CA LYS A 585 -7.57 3.72 6.18
C LYS A 585 -7.93 2.33 5.64
N THR A 586 -8.28 2.21 4.36
CA THR A 586 -8.61 0.92 3.74
C THR A 586 -7.43 -0.05 3.70
N SER A 587 -6.22 0.45 3.41
CA SER A 587 -5.01 -0.40 3.39
C SER A 587 -4.67 -0.90 4.79
N ARG A 588 -4.68 -0.01 5.79
CA ARG A 588 -4.44 -0.36 7.19
C ARG A 588 -5.44 -1.39 7.71
N TYR A 589 -6.74 -1.17 7.45
CA TYR A 589 -7.78 -2.14 7.83
C TYR A 589 -7.62 -3.49 7.12
N ARG A 590 -7.24 -3.50 5.83
CA ARG A 590 -6.99 -4.74 5.10
C ARG A 590 -5.85 -5.54 5.73
N GLN A 591 -4.75 -4.88 6.08
CA GLN A 591 -3.63 -5.52 6.78
C GLN A 591 -4.10 -6.19 8.08
N VAL A 592 -4.89 -5.48 8.90
CA VAL A 592 -5.49 -6.03 10.13
C VAL A 592 -6.39 -7.23 9.83
N GLY A 593 -7.33 -7.12 8.87
CA GLY A 593 -8.29 -8.18 8.57
C GLY A 593 -7.67 -9.43 7.94
N HIS A 594 -6.55 -9.28 7.24
CA HIS A 594 -5.83 -10.40 6.63
C HIS A 594 -4.84 -11.07 7.57
N ALA A 595 -4.31 -10.35 8.56
CA ALA A 595 -3.34 -10.88 9.50
C ALA A 595 -3.83 -12.14 10.23
N MET A 596 -2.89 -13.03 10.48
CA MET A 596 -3.04 -14.07 11.49
C MET A 596 -2.96 -13.41 12.89
N PRO A 597 -3.86 -13.73 13.83
CA PRO A 597 -3.77 -13.23 15.20
C PRO A 597 -2.45 -13.66 15.87
N PRO A 598 -1.66 -12.74 16.45
CA PRO A 598 -0.40 -13.08 17.10
C PRO A 598 -0.50 -14.15 18.21
N PRO A 599 -1.55 -14.19 19.07
CA PRO A 599 -1.66 -15.24 20.10
C PRO A 599 -1.81 -16.65 19.53
N LEU A 600 -2.58 -16.81 18.44
CA LEU A 600 -2.73 -18.10 17.76
C LEU A 600 -1.40 -18.52 17.10
N ALA A 601 -0.69 -17.57 16.47
CA ALA A 601 0.62 -17.82 15.89
C ALA A 601 1.65 -18.23 16.95
N THR A 602 1.59 -17.61 18.13
CA THR A 602 2.42 -17.97 19.29
C THR A 602 2.16 -19.41 19.73
N ALA A 603 0.89 -19.81 19.88
CA ALA A 603 0.54 -21.15 20.35
C ALA A 603 1.01 -22.26 19.41
N VAL A 604 0.83 -22.07 18.09
CA VAL A 604 1.33 -23.04 17.10
C VAL A 604 2.85 -23.00 17.02
N GLY A 605 3.46 -21.81 17.03
CA GLY A 605 4.91 -21.63 17.06
C GLY A 605 5.56 -22.35 18.25
N GLN A 606 5.00 -22.24 19.45
CA GLN A 606 5.51 -22.94 20.64
C GLN A 606 5.45 -24.46 20.49
N SER A 607 4.40 -24.98 19.85
CA SER A 607 4.26 -26.42 19.57
C SER A 607 5.33 -26.91 18.58
N ILE A 608 5.62 -26.12 17.54
CA ILE A 608 6.70 -26.41 16.59
C ILE A 608 8.06 -26.31 17.29
N ALA A 609 8.30 -25.25 18.06
CA ALA A 609 9.55 -25.05 18.79
C ALA A 609 9.83 -26.18 19.78
N SER A 610 8.80 -26.67 20.49
CA SER A 610 8.92 -27.84 21.36
C SER A 610 9.35 -29.07 20.56
N ALA A 611 8.68 -29.37 19.43
CA ALA A 611 9.03 -30.52 18.60
C ALA A 611 10.46 -30.45 18.04
N LEU A 612 10.95 -29.25 17.71
CA LEU A 612 12.31 -29.03 17.19
C LEU A 612 13.40 -29.10 18.27
N ARG A 613 13.06 -28.84 19.53
CA ARG A 613 14.01 -28.88 20.66
C ARG A 613 14.11 -30.27 21.32
N GLY A 614 13.12 -31.12 21.11
CA GLY A 614 12.97 -32.41 21.81
C GLY A 614 12.31 -32.22 23.17
#